data_AF-A0AAD6GVY7-F1
#
_entry.id   AF-A0AAD6GVY7-F1
#
_cell.length_a   1.000
_cell.length_b   1.000
_cell.length_c   1.000
_cell.angle_alpha   90.00
_cell.angle_beta   90.00
_cell.angle_gamma   90.00
#
_symmetry.space_group_name_H-M   'P 1'
#
loop_
_entity.id
_entity.type
_entity.pdbx_description
1 polymer ?
#
loop_
_entity_poly.entity_id
_entity_poly.type
_entity_poly.pdbx_seq_one_letter_code
_entity_poly.pdbx_strand_id
1 'polypeptide(L)'
;MWFQNEDRINYAIHGGPMAGRINFQTAEYQCIRAGELWQCNWLEETGTICSLVYDIPKKRITTMLGFSKGHWEQAKAAHGDKRNAEDLNRWRGLARIGIQTDRVMLSAQADILEDFRGPGNLKPVDNSLPTL
;
A
#
# COMPACT_ATOMS: atom_id res chain seq x y z
N MET A 1 7.84 3.19 -3.62
CA MET A 1 6.75 2.38 -4.22
C MET A 1 7.13 2.09 -5.66
N TRP A 2 6.72 0.95 -6.21
CA TRP A 2 6.96 0.59 -7.60
C TRP A 2 5.67 0.06 -8.21
N PHE A 3 5.12 0.82 -9.16
CA PHE A 3 4.01 0.40 -10.01
C PHE A 3 4.59 -0.54 -11.07
N GLN A 4 4.59 -1.85 -10.78
CA GLN A 4 5.35 -2.84 -11.54
C GLN A 4 4.76 -3.07 -12.93
N ASN A 5 3.44 -3.17 -13.00
CA ASN A 5 2.68 -3.41 -14.21
C ASN A 5 1.25 -2.86 -14.04
N GLU A 6 0.40 -3.11 -15.01
CA GLU A 6 -0.99 -2.67 -15.08
C GLU A 6 -1.85 -3.10 -13.88
N ASP A 7 -1.45 -4.14 -13.16
CA ASP A 7 -2.25 -4.73 -12.08
C ASP A 7 -1.53 -4.76 -10.73
N ARG A 8 -0.23 -4.45 -10.64
CA ARG A 8 0.57 -4.68 -9.43
C ARG A 8 1.34 -3.46 -8.97
N ILE A 9 1.23 -3.20 -7.67
CA ILE A 9 2.12 -2.31 -6.93
C ILE A 9 2.96 -3.12 -5.94
N ASN A 10 4.25 -2.79 -5.83
CA ASN A 10 5.15 -3.24 -4.78
C ASN A 10 5.59 -2.04 -3.93
N TYR A 11 5.71 -2.22 -2.63
CA TYR A 11 6.18 -1.15 -1.76
C TYR A 11 6.80 -1.68 -0.47
N ALA A 12 7.64 -0.84 0.12
CA ALA A 12 8.22 -1.05 1.44
C ALA A 12 8.03 0.23 2.26
N ILE A 13 7.79 0.06 3.56
CA ILE A 13 7.62 1.17 4.49
C ILE A 13 8.88 1.27 5.34
N HIS A 14 9.50 2.45 5.33
CA HIS A 14 10.78 2.71 6.00
C HIS A 14 10.65 3.60 7.24
N GLY A 15 9.47 4.18 7.50
CA GLY A 15 9.25 5.10 8.62
C GLY A 15 7.89 4.92 9.30
N GLY A 16 7.75 5.53 10.46
CA GLY A 16 6.51 5.48 11.25
C GLY A 16 6.20 4.10 11.85
N PRO A 17 4.97 3.90 12.36
CA PRO A 17 4.58 2.67 13.07
C PRO A 17 4.69 1.38 12.23
N MET A 18 4.63 1.50 10.90
CA MET A 18 4.66 0.37 9.96
C MET A 18 6.04 0.12 9.35
N ALA A 19 7.09 0.78 9.84
CA ALA A 19 8.46 0.59 9.34
C ALA A 19 8.88 -0.88 9.44
N GLY A 20 9.34 -1.45 8.32
CA GLY A 20 9.69 -2.87 8.20
C GLY A 20 8.62 -3.74 7.51
N ARG A 21 7.52 -3.15 7.05
CA ARG A 21 6.53 -3.83 6.19
C ARG A 21 6.92 -3.76 4.71
N ILE A 22 6.98 -4.92 4.05
CA ILE A 22 7.22 -5.08 2.61
C ILE A 22 6.00 -5.78 2.01
N ASN A 23 5.35 -5.14 1.05
CA ASN A 23 4.07 -5.61 0.55
C ASN A 23 3.97 -5.49 -0.98
N PHE A 24 2.99 -6.20 -1.53
CA PHE A 24 2.54 -6.09 -2.91
C PHE A 24 1.03 -6.24 -2.96
N GLN A 25 0.38 -5.64 -3.95
CA GLN A 25 -1.08 -5.69 -4.03
C GLN A 25 -1.58 -5.52 -5.46
N THR A 26 -2.73 -6.13 -5.75
CA THR A 26 -3.51 -5.77 -6.94
C THR A 26 -4.05 -4.37 -6.77
N ALA A 27 -3.74 -3.48 -7.70
CA ALA A 27 -4.14 -2.09 -7.63
C ALA A 27 -4.95 -1.69 -8.87
N GLU A 28 -5.98 -0.89 -8.65
CA GLU A 28 -6.72 -0.25 -9.73
C GLU A 28 -6.08 1.10 -10.04
N TYR A 29 -5.88 1.37 -11.34
CA TYR A 29 -5.30 2.61 -11.83
C TYR A 29 -6.31 3.39 -12.64
N GLN A 30 -6.48 4.66 -12.30
CA GLN A 30 -7.33 5.58 -13.03
C GLN A 30 -6.53 6.80 -13.46
N CYS A 31 -6.47 7.05 -14.77
CA CYS A 31 -5.94 8.29 -15.29
C CYS A 31 -6.94 9.42 -15.00
N ILE A 32 -6.53 10.39 -14.17
CA ILE A 32 -7.34 11.59 -13.91
C ILE A 32 -7.04 12.65 -14.97
N ARG A 33 -5.75 12.87 -15.26
CA ARG A 33 -5.28 13.78 -16.29
C ARG A 33 -4.03 13.21 -16.94
N ALA A 34 -4.12 12.91 -18.23
CA ALA A 34 -3.06 12.25 -18.98
C ALA A 34 -1.72 13.00 -18.84
N GLY A 35 -0.66 12.26 -18.54
CA GLY A 35 0.68 12.81 -18.34
C GLY A 35 0.90 13.55 -17.02
N GLU A 36 -0.13 13.76 -16.20
CA GLU A 36 -0.02 14.59 -15.00
C GLU A 36 -0.51 13.92 -13.71
N LEU A 37 -1.72 13.39 -13.70
CA LEU A 37 -2.38 12.89 -12.49
C LEU A 37 -2.91 11.48 -12.68
N TRP A 38 -2.53 10.61 -11.75
CA TRP A 38 -3.01 9.24 -11.68
C TRP A 38 -3.53 8.92 -10.30
N GLN A 39 -4.63 8.19 -10.23
CA GLN A 39 -5.11 7.59 -9.00
C GLN A 39 -4.78 6.10 -8.99
N CYS A 40 -4.36 5.59 -7.83
CA CYS A 40 -4.04 4.21 -7.57
C CYS A 40 -4.74 3.79 -6.28
N ASN A 41 -5.59 2.77 -6.33
CA ASN A 41 -6.41 2.33 -5.21
C ASN A 41 -6.27 0.83 -4.96
N TRP A 42 -6.28 0.41 -3.69
CA TRP A 42 -6.28 -1.01 -3.34
C TRP A 42 -6.82 -1.31 -1.94
N LEU A 43 -7.15 -2.59 -1.72
CA LEU A 43 -7.47 -3.18 -0.41
C LEU A 43 -6.37 -4.17 -0.02
N GLU A 44 -5.88 -4.09 1.22
CA GLU A 44 -4.86 -5.01 1.75
C GLU A 44 -5.47 -6.13 2.60
N GLU A 45 -4.72 -7.22 2.80
CA GLU A 45 -5.12 -8.35 3.66
C GLU A 45 -5.26 -8.01 5.14
N THR A 46 -4.68 -6.89 5.58
CA THR A 46 -4.94 -6.33 6.91
C THR A 46 -6.34 -5.71 7.00
N GLY A 47 -7.06 -5.66 5.89
CA GLY A 47 -8.29 -4.94 5.69
C GLY A 47 -8.08 -3.47 5.33
N THR A 48 -6.84 -2.94 5.29
CA THR A 48 -6.60 -1.51 5.06
C THR A 48 -6.97 -1.08 3.66
N ILE A 49 -7.66 0.05 3.54
CA ILE A 49 -7.99 0.67 2.25
C ILE A 49 -6.95 1.75 1.96
N CYS A 50 -6.38 1.73 0.77
CA CYS A 50 -5.49 2.78 0.31
C CYS A 50 -6.05 3.43 -0.96
N SER A 51 -6.14 4.76 -0.94
CA SER A 51 -6.30 5.57 -2.14
C SER A 51 -5.14 6.56 -2.22
N LEU A 52 -4.50 6.60 -3.37
CA LEU A 52 -3.34 7.44 -3.63
C LEU A 52 -3.52 8.19 -4.94
N VAL A 53 -3.23 9.49 -4.95
CA VAL A 53 -3.08 10.30 -6.16
C VAL A 53 -1.60 10.65 -6.32
N TYR A 54 -1.04 10.30 -7.46
CA TYR A 54 0.30 10.62 -7.89
C TYR A 54 0.26 11.85 -8.80
N ASP A 55 0.80 12.96 -8.31
CA ASP A 55 0.92 14.23 -9.02
C ASP A 55 2.34 14.37 -9.58
N ILE A 56 2.48 14.05 -10.88
CA ILE A 56 3.78 14.02 -11.57
C ILE A 56 4.40 15.42 -11.63
N PRO A 57 3.70 16.47 -12.10
CA PRO A 57 4.31 17.80 -12.21
C PRO A 57 4.70 18.40 -10.86
N LYS A 58 3.94 18.10 -9.80
CA LYS A 58 4.23 18.63 -8.45
C LYS A 58 5.14 17.73 -7.62
N LYS A 59 5.53 16.56 -8.13
CA LYS A 59 6.30 15.55 -7.37
C LYS A 59 5.68 15.31 -6.00
N ARG A 60 4.35 15.11 -5.97
CA ARG A 60 3.61 14.95 -4.71
C ARG A 60 2.67 13.75 -4.77
N ILE A 61 2.55 13.08 -3.64
CA ILE A 61 1.55 12.05 -3.39
C ILE A 61 0.51 12.61 -2.43
N THR A 62 -0.77 12.41 -2.73
CA THR A 62 -1.89 12.68 -1.81
C THR A 62 -2.61 11.39 -1.53
N THR A 63 -2.86 11.06 -0.26
CA THR A 63 -3.50 9.80 0.11
C THR A 63 -4.72 10.00 0.99
N MET A 64 -5.62 9.03 0.90
CA MET A 64 -6.54 8.66 1.96
C MET A 64 -6.29 7.20 2.31
N LEU A 65 -5.95 6.96 3.57
CA LEU A 65 -5.73 5.63 4.13
C LEU A 65 -6.83 5.35 5.14
N GLY A 66 -7.49 4.21 5.01
CA GLY A 66 -8.44 3.68 5.99
C GLY A 66 -7.85 2.48 6.69
N PHE A 67 -7.05 2.71 7.73
CA PHE A 67 -6.44 1.62 8.51
C PHE A 67 -7.53 0.86 9.27
N SER A 68 -7.55 -0.47 9.14
CA SER A 68 -8.40 -1.30 9.99
C SER A 68 -7.96 -1.18 11.45
N LYS A 69 -8.88 -1.41 12.40
CA LYS A 69 -8.58 -1.34 13.83
C LYS A 69 -7.41 -2.26 14.20
N GLY A 70 -7.43 -3.51 13.74
CA GLY A 70 -6.34 -4.45 13.98
C GLY A 70 -4.99 -3.97 13.43
N HIS A 71 -4.97 -3.43 12.21
CA HIS A 71 -3.72 -2.89 11.64
C HIS A 71 -3.20 -1.71 12.46
N TRP A 72 -4.08 -0.78 12.86
CA TRP A 72 -3.70 0.41 13.60
C TRP A 72 -3.21 0.12 15.02
N GLU A 73 -4.01 -0.61 15.80
CA GLU A 73 -3.72 -0.89 17.21
C GLU A 73 -2.58 -1.91 17.39
N GLN A 74 -2.34 -2.77 16.39
CA GLN A 74 -1.30 -3.80 16.42
C GLN A 74 -0.30 -3.63 15.28
N ALA A 75 0.14 -2.40 15.01
CA ALA A 75 1.04 -2.03 13.91
C ALA A 75 2.26 -2.97 13.72
N LYS A 76 2.92 -3.38 14.80
CA LYS A 76 4.06 -4.31 14.75
C LYS A 76 3.70 -5.68 14.17
N ALA A 77 2.47 -6.14 14.40
CA ALA A 77 1.94 -7.36 13.81
C ALA A 77 1.60 -7.22 12.33
N ALA A 78 1.85 -6.06 11.70
CA ALA A 78 1.81 -5.88 10.25
C ALA A 78 3.20 -5.76 9.60
N HIS A 79 4.30 -5.84 10.39
CA HIS A 79 5.66 -5.90 9.86
C HIS A 79 5.94 -7.25 9.20
N GLY A 80 6.96 -7.32 8.35
CA GLY A 80 7.36 -8.52 7.61
C GLY A 80 7.19 -8.37 6.09
N ASP A 81 7.29 -9.49 5.37
CA ASP A 81 7.16 -9.55 3.91
C ASP A 81 5.93 -10.39 3.55
N LYS A 82 5.00 -9.85 2.74
CA LYS A 82 3.80 -10.57 2.29
C LYS A 82 4.11 -11.92 1.63
N ARG A 83 5.29 -12.04 1.03
CA ARG A 83 5.76 -13.28 0.39
C ARG A 83 5.99 -14.40 1.39
N ASN A 84 6.15 -14.09 2.67
CA ASN A 84 6.19 -15.05 3.76
C ASN A 84 4.75 -15.43 4.16
N ALA A 85 4.45 -16.73 4.15
CA ALA A 85 3.12 -17.24 4.43
C ALA A 85 2.64 -16.97 5.88
N GLU A 86 3.56 -16.98 6.85
CA GLU A 86 3.23 -16.70 8.25
C GLU A 86 2.86 -15.23 8.44
N ASP A 87 3.61 -14.33 7.79
CA ASP A 87 3.33 -12.89 7.79
C ASP A 87 1.96 -12.61 7.16
N LEU A 88 1.70 -13.17 5.98
CA LEU A 88 0.41 -13.04 5.28
C LEU A 88 -0.76 -13.54 6.14
N ASN A 89 -0.61 -14.72 6.77
CA ASN A 89 -1.66 -15.28 7.63
C ASN A 89 -1.90 -14.42 8.87
N ARG A 90 -0.83 -13.91 9.49
CA ARG A 90 -0.92 -12.96 10.61
C ARG A 90 -1.66 -11.68 10.20
N TRP A 91 -1.37 -11.13 9.01
CA TRP A 91 -2.04 -9.94 8.49
C TRP A 91 -3.54 -10.16 8.24
N ARG A 92 -3.91 -11.32 7.68
CA ARG A 92 -5.33 -11.71 7.55
C ARG A 92 -6.03 -11.82 8.90
N GLY A 93 -5.30 -12.19 9.96
CA GLY A 93 -5.80 -12.15 11.34
C GLY A 93 -6.15 -10.74 11.79
N LEU A 94 -5.33 -9.74 11.45
CA LEU A 94 -5.58 -8.33 11.81
C LEU A 94 -6.88 -7.78 11.19
N ALA A 95 -7.23 -8.20 9.98
CA ALA A 95 -8.47 -7.77 9.32
C ALA A 95 -9.74 -8.20 10.06
N ARG A 96 -9.64 -9.19 10.96
CA ARG A 96 -10.78 -9.70 11.75
C ARG A 96 -11.02 -8.91 13.03
N ILE A 97 -10.19 -7.92 13.33
CA ILE A 97 -10.30 -7.10 14.55
C ILE A 97 -11.04 -5.80 14.21
N GLY A 98 -12.19 -5.62 14.85
CA GLY A 98 -13.07 -4.47 14.64
C GLY A 98 -14.00 -4.63 13.44
N ILE A 99 -14.71 -3.55 13.11
CA ILE A 99 -15.63 -3.46 11.98
C ILE A 99 -15.25 -2.29 11.06
N GLN A 100 -15.94 -2.15 9.92
CA GLN A 100 -15.62 -1.13 8.91
C GLN A 100 -15.64 0.31 9.46
N THR A 101 -16.53 0.60 10.41
CA THR A 101 -16.65 1.93 11.03
C THR A 101 -15.57 2.21 12.09
N ASP A 102 -14.80 1.21 12.51
CA ASP A 102 -13.70 1.39 13.47
C ASP A 102 -12.40 1.87 12.80
N ARG A 103 -12.42 2.11 11.49
CA ARG A 103 -11.22 2.50 10.75
C ARG A 103 -10.70 3.85 11.17
N VAL A 104 -9.38 3.94 11.26
CA VAL A 104 -8.69 5.21 11.37
C VAL A 104 -8.48 5.77 9.97
N MET A 105 -9.17 6.88 9.69
CA MET A 105 -9.04 7.63 8.45
C MET A 105 -7.86 8.59 8.57
N LEU A 106 -6.87 8.44 7.69
CA LEU A 106 -5.70 9.29 7.62
C LEU A 106 -5.58 9.88 6.21
N SER A 107 -5.73 11.19 6.10
CA SER A 107 -5.43 11.92 4.88
C SER A 107 -4.10 12.65 5.03
N ALA A 108 -3.16 12.35 4.16
CA ALA A 108 -1.81 12.89 4.23
C ALA A 108 -1.26 13.19 2.83
N GLN A 109 -0.24 14.04 2.79
CA GLN A 109 0.54 14.29 1.59
C GLN A 109 2.01 14.01 1.87
N ALA A 110 2.73 13.65 0.82
CA ALA A 110 4.17 13.42 0.87
C ALA A 110 4.84 13.95 -0.40
N ASP A 111 5.99 14.56 -0.23
CA ASP A 111 6.86 14.96 -1.33
C ASP A 111 7.62 13.74 -1.88
N ILE A 112 7.79 13.71 -3.19
CA ILE A 112 8.50 12.65 -3.90
C ILE A 112 9.94 13.10 -4.05
N LEU A 113 10.81 12.49 -3.25
CA LEU A 113 12.24 12.79 -3.24
C LEU A 113 12.95 12.23 -4.47
N GLU A 114 12.55 11.04 -4.92
CA GLU A 114 13.15 10.34 -6.05
C GLU A 114 12.08 9.65 -6.91
N ASP A 115 12.24 9.74 -8.23
CA ASP A 115 11.44 9.03 -9.22
C ASP A 115 12.37 8.43 -10.29
N PHE A 116 12.22 7.15 -10.58
CA PHE A 116 13.03 6.44 -11.57
C PHE A 116 12.25 5.28 -12.18
N ARG A 117 12.75 4.76 -13.30
CA ARG A 117 12.17 3.59 -13.97
C ARG A 117 12.78 2.31 -13.42
N GLY A 118 11.92 1.38 -13.02
CA GLY A 118 12.32 0.06 -12.54
C GLY A 118 12.12 -0.13 -11.03
N PRO A 119 12.56 -1.29 -10.51
CA PRO A 119 12.23 -1.72 -9.14
C PRO A 119 12.99 -0.97 -8.03
N GLY A 120 14.13 -0.36 -8.36
CA GLY A 120 15.08 0.09 -7.34
C GLY A 120 15.50 -1.10 -6.47
N ASN A 121 15.29 -0.99 -5.16
CA ASN A 121 15.61 -2.04 -4.19
C ASN A 121 14.42 -2.99 -3.90
N LEU A 122 13.28 -2.83 -4.57
CA LEU A 122 12.11 -3.69 -4.36
C LEU A 122 12.23 -5.00 -5.15
N LYS A 123 11.68 -6.07 -4.60
CA LYS A 123 11.61 -7.36 -5.31
C LYS A 123 10.40 -7.39 -6.25
N PRO A 124 10.53 -7.90 -7.48
CA PRO A 124 9.39 -8.22 -8.32
C PRO A 124 8.38 -9.14 -7.62
N VAL A 125 7.14 -9.05 -8.05
CA VAL A 125 6.08 -9.98 -7.67
C VAL A 125 5.58 -10.70 -8.91
N ASP A 126 5.33 -12.00 -8.77
CA ASP A 126 4.64 -12.78 -9.79
C ASP A 126 3.13 -12.54 -9.69
N ASN A 127 2.44 -12.35 -10.82
CA ASN A 127 1.00 -12.08 -10.83
C ASN A 127 0.17 -13.26 -10.28
N SER A 128 0.71 -14.48 -10.23
CA SER A 128 0.07 -15.66 -9.63
C SER A 128 0.01 -15.63 -8.10
N LEU A 129 0.80 -14.79 -7.43
CA LEU A 129 0.72 -14.64 -5.98
C LEU A 129 -0.60 -13.97 -5.59
N PRO A 130 -1.27 -14.49 -4.55
CA PRO A 130 -2.61 -14.04 -4.20
C PRO A 130 -2.60 -12.64 -3.60
N THR A 131 -3.64 -11.89 -3.95
CA THR A 131 -4.00 -10.62 -3.31
C THR A 131 -5.50 -10.62 -3.05
N LEU A 132 -5.99 -9.63 -2.29
CA LEU A 132 -7.41 -9.24 -2.37
C LEU A 132 -7.71 -8.50 -3.67
#